data_AF-A0A952LRK0-F1
#
_entry.id   AF-A0A952LRK0-F1
#
_cell.length_a   1.000
_cell.length_b   1.000
_cell.length_c   1.000
_cell.angle_alpha   90.00
_cell.angle_beta   90.00
_cell.angle_gamma   90.00
#
_symmetry.space_group_name_H-M   'P 1'
#
loop_
_entity.id
_entity.type
_entity.pdbx_description
1 polymer ?
#
loop_
_entity_poly.entity_id
_entity_poly.type
_entity_poly.pdbx_seq_one_letter_code
_entity_poly.pdbx_strand_id
1 'polypeptide(L)'
;MANPEKEIIKSINKNNTKLTVADASSITGLGIEESKSVLEILFEKYRCNLKVTENGDLIYDFGSKLFLRTKKTFKERMAEIKAYLGGLLMIVFKILITVVLLIYFVIFTVILILIIIAASSKNDSDSDSSSRRSGSGSSFGNFMITQMFFSELRSIFYWQTITGNTVYSKDRYGYRHKVYQPRSTVMSKNKKSKVASVYDFVFGPPRVEIHPLENEKEAVSYITQNKGVITTNELMGLASWRKPEAENFFSKLLLNFDGEGKISENGTLFGDFYTLIRKAGSQKNFPITWYWDEYEPEYEITGNSAGTNAAIIFFALFNLVGGLLFLSTVISPEAASGILYNVNNSDNFLVQSILGTLFSNPQQFAFVLGWFPAFFFSSFLAYPLFRSFIIKKKNGKIHLENIRKRLLKEIYLSNSDKLNLEELTSLANARGENEEKLNKEEVQKMMDDLIYDLEGEMIVDDQAQILYDFSRFKIDLREIESLRKNRRPDNSLGDTMIESNNE
;
A
#
# COMPACT_ATOMS: atom_id res chain seq x y z
N MET A 1 18.29 -18.61 -45.46
CA MET A 1 17.05 -17.83 -45.29
C MET A 1 17.27 -16.86 -44.14
N ALA A 2 16.97 -15.57 -44.34
CA ALA A 2 17.03 -14.59 -43.25
C ALA A 2 15.99 -14.97 -42.18
N ASN A 3 16.35 -14.84 -40.90
CA ASN A 3 15.39 -15.06 -39.82
C ASN A 3 14.42 -13.86 -39.80
N PRO A 4 13.11 -14.05 -40.07
CA PRO A 4 12.16 -12.95 -40.22
C PRO A 4 12.01 -12.11 -38.94
N GLU A 5 12.11 -12.72 -37.75
CA GLU A 5 12.13 -12.00 -36.48
C GLU A 5 13.31 -11.01 -36.42
N LYS A 6 14.49 -11.45 -36.88
CA LYS A 6 15.70 -10.61 -36.82
C LYS A 6 15.60 -9.40 -37.75
N GLU A 7 14.98 -9.54 -38.92
CA GLU A 7 14.79 -8.42 -39.84
C GLU A 7 13.79 -7.40 -39.29
N ILE A 8 12.69 -7.86 -38.67
CA ILE A 8 11.76 -6.96 -37.97
C ILE A 8 12.43 -6.26 -36.79
N ILE A 9 13.16 -6.99 -35.94
CA ILE A 9 13.94 -6.41 -34.82
C ILE A 9 14.94 -5.34 -35.31
N LYS A 10 15.60 -5.60 -36.44
CA LYS A 10 16.55 -4.68 -37.06
C LYS A 10 15.85 -3.43 -37.61
N SER A 11 14.65 -3.58 -38.18
CA SER A 11 13.80 -2.46 -38.61
C SER A 11 13.37 -1.59 -37.42
N ILE A 12 12.94 -2.21 -36.32
CA ILE A 12 12.55 -1.52 -35.07
C ILE A 12 13.73 -0.71 -34.51
N ASN A 13 14.93 -1.31 -34.46
CA ASN A 13 16.13 -0.62 -33.98
C ASN A 13 16.61 0.52 -34.90
N LYS A 14 16.16 0.58 -36.15
CA LYS A 14 16.50 1.62 -37.14
C LYS A 14 15.51 2.79 -37.20
N ASN A 15 14.48 2.80 -36.34
CA ASN A 15 13.43 3.82 -36.12
C ASN A 15 12.00 3.44 -36.55
N ASN A 16 11.74 2.24 -37.08
CA ASN A 16 10.37 1.78 -37.37
C ASN A 16 9.76 1.04 -36.17
N THR A 17 9.46 1.80 -35.11
CA THR A 17 8.97 1.27 -33.82
C THR A 17 7.48 0.91 -33.82
N LYS A 18 6.75 1.40 -34.83
CA LYS A 18 5.33 1.13 -35.09
C LYS A 18 5.24 0.35 -36.39
N LEU A 19 4.60 -0.81 -36.35
CA LEU A 19 4.51 -1.70 -37.50
C LEU A 19 3.07 -2.20 -37.68
N THR A 20 2.60 -2.18 -38.91
CA THR A 20 1.41 -2.94 -39.33
C THR A 20 1.82 -4.33 -39.82
N VAL A 21 0.83 -5.21 -40.02
CA VAL A 21 1.07 -6.52 -40.67
C VAL A 21 1.60 -6.34 -42.10
N ALA A 22 1.13 -5.30 -42.81
CA ALA A 22 1.63 -4.95 -44.14
C ALA A 22 3.09 -4.50 -44.11
N ASP A 23 3.49 -3.68 -43.12
CA ASP A 23 4.88 -3.29 -42.95
C ASP A 23 5.76 -4.51 -42.67
N ALA A 24 5.33 -5.42 -41.80
CA ALA A 24 6.07 -6.65 -41.50
C ALA A 24 6.23 -7.53 -42.75
N SER A 25 5.19 -7.65 -43.59
CA SER A 25 5.27 -8.35 -44.88
C SER A 25 6.26 -7.66 -45.83
N SER A 26 6.25 -6.32 -45.90
CA SER A 26 7.18 -5.56 -46.73
C SER A 26 8.65 -5.72 -46.30
N ILE A 27 8.89 -5.85 -44.99
CA ILE A 27 10.24 -5.99 -44.40
C ILE A 27 10.78 -7.41 -44.61
N THR A 28 9.93 -8.41 -44.42
CA THR A 28 10.35 -9.82 -44.38
C THR A 28 10.19 -10.55 -45.70
N GLY A 29 9.33 -10.05 -46.60
CA GLY A 29 8.90 -10.74 -47.82
C GLY A 29 7.95 -11.91 -47.58
N LEU A 30 7.45 -12.08 -46.35
CA LEU A 30 6.51 -13.14 -45.97
C LEU A 30 5.08 -12.81 -46.39
N GLY A 31 4.23 -13.83 -46.49
CA GLY A 31 2.78 -13.65 -46.64
C GLY A 31 2.16 -12.92 -45.44
N ILE A 32 0.95 -12.37 -45.60
CA ILE A 32 0.27 -11.59 -44.55
C ILE A 32 0.09 -12.41 -43.27
N GLU A 33 -0.35 -13.67 -43.38
CA GLU A 33 -0.60 -14.54 -42.23
C GLU A 33 0.69 -14.94 -41.49
N GLU A 34 1.75 -15.24 -42.24
CA GLU A 34 3.07 -15.52 -41.67
C GLU A 34 3.65 -14.27 -41.00
N SER A 35 3.47 -13.10 -41.61
CA SER A 35 3.90 -11.82 -41.03
C SER A 35 3.17 -11.51 -39.73
N LYS A 36 1.85 -11.80 -39.67
CA LYS A 36 1.04 -11.69 -38.46
C LYS A 36 1.57 -12.63 -37.37
N SER A 37 1.83 -13.89 -37.71
CA SER A 37 2.38 -14.88 -36.78
C SER A 37 3.73 -14.44 -36.20
N VAL A 38 4.62 -13.86 -37.03
CA VAL A 38 5.91 -13.36 -36.55
C VAL A 38 5.73 -12.14 -35.63
N LEU A 39 4.79 -11.24 -35.93
CA LEU A 39 4.48 -10.11 -35.04
C LEU A 39 3.91 -10.58 -33.70
N GLU A 40 3.08 -11.63 -33.68
CA GLU A 40 2.56 -12.23 -32.45
C GLU A 40 3.68 -12.83 -31.58
N ILE A 41 4.64 -13.54 -32.17
CA ILE A 41 5.83 -14.03 -31.46
C ILE A 41 6.63 -12.87 -30.84
N LEU A 42 6.77 -11.76 -31.56
CA LEU A 42 7.45 -10.57 -31.04
C LEU A 42 6.63 -9.88 -29.93
N PHE A 43 5.30 -9.86 -30.07
CA PHE A 43 4.36 -9.34 -29.07
C PHE A 43 4.40 -10.14 -27.76
N GLU A 44 4.59 -11.47 -27.83
CA GLU A 44 4.80 -12.32 -26.65
C GLU A 44 6.12 -12.02 -25.93
N LYS A 45 7.19 -11.82 -26.71
CA LYS A 45 8.57 -11.70 -26.19
C LYS A 45 8.91 -10.29 -25.69
N TYR A 46 8.39 -9.27 -26.34
CA TYR A 46 8.69 -7.87 -26.09
C TYR A 46 7.46 -7.12 -25.57
N ARG A 47 7.69 -5.99 -24.87
CA ARG A 47 6.60 -5.08 -24.56
C ARG A 47 6.12 -4.41 -25.85
N CYS A 48 4.83 -4.54 -26.13
CA CYS A 48 4.19 -3.98 -27.30
C CYS A 48 2.75 -3.55 -26.94
N ASN A 49 2.39 -2.35 -27.37
CA ASN A 49 1.05 -1.80 -27.22
C ASN A 49 0.34 -1.92 -28.57
N LEU A 50 -0.93 -2.29 -28.55
CA LEU A 50 -1.77 -2.38 -29.73
C LEU A 50 -2.51 -1.06 -29.92
N LYS A 51 -2.44 -0.49 -31.13
CA LYS A 51 -3.13 0.75 -31.50
C LYS A 51 -3.99 0.51 -32.74
N VAL A 52 -5.04 1.31 -32.88
CA VAL A 52 -5.98 1.22 -34.00
C VAL A 52 -5.95 2.52 -34.79
N THR A 53 -5.96 2.41 -36.12
CA THR A 53 -6.12 3.56 -37.02
C THR A 53 -7.60 3.82 -37.32
N GLU A 54 -7.90 5.01 -37.84
CA GLU A 54 -9.26 5.35 -38.31
C GLU A 54 -9.77 4.38 -39.38
N ASN A 55 -8.88 3.77 -40.15
CA ASN A 55 -9.21 2.80 -41.20
C ASN A 55 -9.39 1.36 -40.69
N GLY A 56 -9.21 1.13 -39.38
CA GLY A 56 -9.33 -0.19 -38.77
C GLY A 56 -8.07 -1.05 -38.87
N ASP A 57 -6.90 -0.46 -39.13
CA ASP A 57 -5.63 -1.19 -39.13
C ASP A 57 -5.06 -1.31 -37.72
N LEU A 58 -4.50 -2.49 -37.40
CA LEU A 58 -3.81 -2.75 -36.14
C LEU A 58 -2.32 -2.38 -36.26
N ILE A 59 -1.87 -1.48 -35.38
CA ILE A 59 -0.47 -1.07 -35.24
C ILE A 59 0.13 -1.71 -33.99
N TYR A 60 1.24 -2.43 -34.17
CA TYR A 60 2.10 -2.95 -33.12
C TYR A 60 3.15 -1.89 -32.77
N ASP A 61 3.01 -1.25 -31.61
CA ASP A 61 3.93 -0.22 -31.11
C ASP A 61 4.88 -0.81 -30.06
N PHE A 62 6.14 -1.03 -30.44
CA PHE A 62 7.20 -1.56 -29.57
C PHE A 62 7.90 -0.47 -28.74
N GLY A 63 7.51 0.80 -28.88
CA GLY A 63 8.11 1.94 -28.22
C GLY A 63 9.53 2.25 -28.70
N SER A 64 10.20 3.20 -28.02
CA SER A 64 11.51 3.72 -28.46
C SER A 64 12.65 2.69 -28.39
N LYS A 65 12.50 1.60 -27.64
CA LYS A 65 13.48 0.53 -27.49
C LYS A 65 12.77 -0.81 -27.25
N LEU A 66 13.32 -1.88 -27.81
CA LEU A 66 12.86 -3.24 -27.55
C LEU A 66 13.16 -3.65 -26.10
N PHE A 67 12.11 -3.69 -25.27
CA PHE A 67 12.18 -4.21 -23.91
C PHE A 67 11.63 -5.62 -23.86
N LEU A 68 12.46 -6.58 -23.45
CA LEU A 68 11.97 -7.91 -23.11
C LEU A 68 10.95 -7.79 -21.97
N ARG A 69 9.82 -8.48 -22.11
CA ARG A 69 8.72 -8.44 -21.14
C ARG A 69 9.16 -8.88 -19.73
N THR A 70 10.18 -9.75 -19.64
CA THR A 70 10.75 -10.31 -18.41
C THR A 70 11.92 -9.51 -17.82
N LYS A 71 12.48 -8.51 -18.52
CA LYS A 71 13.68 -7.81 -18.07
C LYS A 71 13.35 -6.79 -16.99
N LYS A 72 13.80 -7.05 -15.76
CA LYS A 72 13.67 -6.09 -14.66
C LYS A 72 14.46 -4.81 -14.92
N THR A 73 13.82 -3.67 -14.71
CA THR A 73 14.45 -2.34 -14.88
C THR A 73 15.51 -2.10 -13.80
N PHE A 74 16.56 -1.30 -14.08
CA PHE A 74 17.55 -0.91 -13.04
C PHE A 74 16.86 -0.25 -11.81
N LYS A 75 15.80 0.54 -12.06
CA LYS A 75 14.95 1.12 -11.03
C LYS A 75 14.28 0.06 -10.15
N GLU A 76 13.82 -1.05 -10.74
CA GLU A 76 13.21 -2.17 -10.01
C GLU A 76 14.26 -2.89 -9.17
N ARG A 77 15.44 -3.18 -9.72
CA ARG A 77 16.55 -3.77 -8.95
C ARG A 77 16.95 -2.90 -7.75
N MET A 78 17.06 -1.59 -7.95
CA MET A 78 17.37 -0.66 -6.86
C MET A 78 16.23 -0.59 -5.83
N ALA A 79 14.97 -0.70 -6.26
CA ALA A 79 13.82 -0.77 -5.37
C ALA A 79 13.84 -2.05 -4.53
N GLU A 80 14.18 -3.19 -5.12
CA GLU A 80 14.34 -4.48 -4.41
C GLU A 80 15.44 -4.39 -3.34
N ILE A 81 16.60 -3.82 -3.67
CA ILE A 81 17.70 -3.64 -2.71
C ILE A 81 17.26 -2.71 -1.56
N LYS A 82 16.59 -1.59 -1.87
CA LYS A 82 16.07 -0.68 -0.85
C LYS A 82 15.01 -1.33 0.03
N ALA A 83 14.13 -2.15 -0.55
CA ALA A 83 13.11 -2.88 0.17
C ALA A 83 13.74 -3.92 1.11
N TYR A 84 14.74 -4.67 0.62
CA TYR A 84 15.48 -5.65 1.42
C TYR A 84 16.23 -4.98 2.58
N LEU A 85 17.03 -3.95 2.29
CA LEU A 85 17.82 -3.25 3.30
C LEU A 85 16.92 -2.52 4.30
N GLY A 86 15.83 -1.91 3.83
CA GLY A 86 14.81 -1.28 4.69
C GLY A 86 14.10 -2.29 5.59
N GLY A 87 13.79 -3.48 5.07
CA GLY A 87 13.22 -4.59 5.84
C GLY A 87 14.17 -5.09 6.93
N LEU A 88 15.45 -5.29 6.59
CA LEU A 88 16.48 -5.70 7.55
C LEU A 88 16.66 -4.66 8.67
N LEU A 89 16.79 -3.38 8.31
CA LEU A 89 16.89 -2.28 9.29
C LEU A 89 15.65 -2.21 10.19
N MET A 90 14.46 -2.41 9.62
CA MET A 90 13.22 -2.45 10.39
C MET A 90 13.23 -3.59 11.42
N ILE A 91 13.70 -4.79 11.04
CA ILE A 91 13.81 -5.93 11.97
C ILE A 91 14.80 -5.63 13.09
N VAL A 92 16.00 -5.15 12.76
CA VAL A 92 17.02 -4.79 13.76
C VAL A 92 16.46 -3.76 14.74
N PHE A 93 15.81 -2.71 14.24
CA PHE A 93 15.25 -1.67 15.09
C PHE A 93 14.06 -2.16 15.93
N LYS A 94 13.23 -3.07 15.41
CA LYS A 94 12.18 -3.75 16.21
C LYS A 94 12.78 -4.56 17.36
N ILE A 95 13.85 -5.30 17.13
CA ILE A 95 14.57 -6.05 18.18
C ILE A 95 15.09 -5.07 19.24
N LEU A 96 15.75 -3.97 18.82
CA LEU A 96 16.26 -2.97 19.75
C LEU A 96 15.16 -2.34 20.61
N ILE A 97 14.02 -1.95 20.02
CA ILE A 97 12.85 -1.46 20.77
C ILE A 97 12.38 -2.53 21.77
N THR A 98 12.28 -3.79 21.34
CA THR A 98 11.85 -4.91 22.19
C THR A 98 12.75 -5.04 23.43
N VAL A 99 14.07 -5.05 23.22
CA VAL A 99 15.07 -5.16 24.28
C VAL A 99 14.97 -3.98 25.24
N VAL A 100 14.86 -2.76 24.72
CA VAL A 100 14.70 -1.55 25.54
C VAL A 100 13.42 -1.62 26.36
N LEU A 101 12.28 -1.92 25.74
CA LEU A 101 11.01 -2.07 26.44
C LEU A 101 11.07 -3.15 27.52
N LEU A 102 11.75 -4.27 27.27
CA LEU A 102 11.93 -5.34 28.24
C LEU A 102 12.78 -4.89 29.44
N ILE A 103 13.91 -4.20 29.20
CA ILE A 103 14.78 -3.67 30.26
C ILE A 103 13.99 -2.71 31.15
N TYR A 104 13.29 -1.74 30.54
CA TYR A 104 12.47 -0.80 31.31
C TYR A 104 11.34 -1.50 32.04
N PHE A 105 10.70 -2.50 31.41
CA PHE A 105 9.66 -3.29 32.06
C PHE A 105 10.18 -3.98 33.33
N VAL A 106 11.35 -4.61 33.28
CA VAL A 106 11.98 -5.25 34.45
C VAL A 106 12.28 -4.21 35.53
N ILE A 107 12.88 -3.08 35.17
CA ILE A 107 13.18 -1.98 36.12
C ILE A 107 11.90 -1.51 36.81
N PHE A 108 10.85 -1.18 36.05
CA PHE A 108 9.57 -0.74 36.62
C PHE A 108 8.90 -1.83 37.47
N THR A 109 9.06 -3.10 37.12
CA THR A 109 8.53 -4.23 37.90
C THR A 109 9.20 -4.31 39.27
N VAL A 110 10.53 -4.22 39.32
CA VAL A 110 11.29 -4.22 40.57
C VAL A 110 10.88 -3.04 41.45
N ILE A 111 10.80 -1.83 40.87
CA ILE A 111 10.34 -0.63 41.58
C ILE A 111 8.92 -0.83 42.13
N LEU A 112 7.99 -1.37 41.33
CA LEU A 112 6.61 -1.62 41.76
C LEU A 112 6.53 -2.61 42.92
N ILE A 113 7.26 -3.73 42.85
CA ILE A 113 7.32 -4.73 43.92
C ILE A 113 7.82 -4.09 45.22
N LEU A 114 8.85 -3.25 45.12
CA LEU A 114 9.41 -2.56 46.29
C LEU A 114 8.46 -1.53 46.88
N ILE A 115 7.73 -0.77 46.04
CA ILE A 115 6.67 0.13 46.52
C ILE A 115 5.58 -0.67 47.24
N ILE A 116 5.19 -1.83 46.70
CA ILE A 116 4.18 -2.70 47.33
C ILE A 116 4.67 -3.23 48.69
N ILE A 117 5.93 -3.69 48.77
CA ILE A 117 6.53 -4.16 50.02
C ILE A 117 6.60 -3.01 51.04
N ALA A 118 7.05 -1.82 50.63
CA ALA A 118 7.16 -0.65 51.49
C ALA A 118 5.79 -0.09 51.93
N ALA A 119 4.76 -0.22 51.09
CA ALA A 119 3.38 0.12 51.45
C ALA A 119 2.77 -0.93 52.40
N SER A 120 3.14 -2.20 52.25
CA SER A 120 2.68 -3.29 53.11
C SER A 120 3.35 -3.27 54.49
N SER A 121 4.59 -2.75 54.58
CA SER A 121 5.31 -2.59 55.85
C SER A 121 4.87 -1.37 56.67
N LYS A 122 3.91 -0.56 56.17
CA LYS A 122 3.41 0.64 56.84
C LYS A 122 2.09 0.44 57.58
N ASN A 123 1.63 -0.82 57.70
CA ASN A 123 0.37 -1.19 58.36
C ASN A 123 0.55 -1.90 59.71
N ASP A 124 1.64 -1.60 60.44
CA ASP A 124 1.72 -1.89 61.87
C ASP A 124 1.45 -0.59 62.66
N SER A 125 0.18 -0.33 62.90
CA SER A 125 -0.24 0.52 64.02
C SER A 125 -1.50 -0.07 64.62
N ASP A 126 -1.41 -0.35 65.91
CA ASP A 126 -2.28 -1.18 66.73
C ASP A 126 -3.78 -1.15 66.43
N SER A 127 -4.34 -2.34 66.56
CA SER A 127 -5.76 -2.66 66.60
C SER A 127 -6.50 -1.89 67.68
N ASP A 128 -7.66 -1.32 67.35
CA ASP A 128 -8.89 -1.85 67.95
C ASP A 128 -10.18 -1.46 67.23
N SER A 129 -11.16 -2.34 67.38
CA SER A 129 -12.59 -2.21 67.08
C SER A 129 -13.08 -2.52 65.65
N SER A 130 -13.63 -3.73 65.57
CA SER A 130 -14.81 -4.17 64.81
C SER A 130 -15.51 -3.14 63.91
N SER A 131 -15.57 -3.44 62.62
CA SER A 131 -16.88 -3.57 61.94
C SER A 131 -16.75 -4.29 60.61
N ARG A 132 -17.68 -5.21 60.42
CA ARG A 132 -17.97 -5.93 59.18
C ARG A 132 -18.27 -4.92 58.06
N ARG A 133 -17.51 -4.97 56.96
CA ARG A 133 -18.01 -5.05 55.58
C ARG A 133 -16.89 -4.87 54.57
N SER A 134 -16.98 -5.65 53.50
CA SER A 134 -16.28 -5.53 52.22
C SER A 134 -14.81 -5.97 52.21
N GLY A 135 -14.54 -7.06 51.48
CA GLY A 135 -13.18 -7.52 51.23
C GLY A 135 -13.01 -8.41 49.99
N SER A 136 -14.06 -8.62 49.18
CA SER A 136 -13.95 -9.32 47.89
C SER A 136 -13.50 -8.40 46.74
N GLY A 137 -12.86 -7.27 47.06
CA GLY A 137 -12.31 -6.32 46.09
C GLY A 137 -10.79 -6.44 45.89
N SER A 138 -10.05 -6.93 46.90
CA SER A 138 -8.58 -6.98 46.87
C SER A 138 -8.05 -8.09 45.94
N SER A 139 -8.61 -9.31 46.00
CA SER A 139 -8.20 -10.39 45.08
C SER A 139 -8.60 -10.15 43.63
N PHE A 140 -9.73 -9.48 43.37
CA PHE A 140 -10.18 -9.17 42.00
C PHE A 140 -9.38 -8.01 41.38
N GLY A 141 -9.06 -6.98 42.19
CA GLY A 141 -8.16 -5.90 41.80
C GLY A 141 -6.74 -6.42 41.53
N ASN A 142 -6.19 -7.25 42.41
CA ASN A 142 -4.86 -7.84 42.22
C ASN A 142 -4.84 -8.78 41.01
N PHE A 143 -5.88 -9.61 40.80
CA PHE A 143 -5.99 -10.46 39.61
C PHE A 143 -6.06 -9.65 38.31
N MET A 144 -6.85 -8.57 38.26
CA MET A 144 -6.92 -7.66 37.11
C MET A 144 -5.57 -7.00 36.82
N ILE A 145 -4.87 -6.51 37.85
CA ILE A 145 -3.55 -5.87 37.71
C ILE A 145 -2.51 -6.89 37.21
N THR A 146 -2.51 -8.10 37.75
CA THR A 146 -1.63 -9.20 37.30
C THR A 146 -1.93 -9.57 35.84
N GLN A 147 -3.20 -9.70 35.46
CA GLN A 147 -3.58 -9.95 34.06
C GLN A 147 -3.15 -8.81 33.13
N MET A 148 -3.31 -7.55 33.55
CA MET A 148 -2.82 -6.39 32.81
C MET A 148 -1.31 -6.41 32.62
N PHE A 149 -0.57 -6.68 33.69
CA PHE A 149 0.88 -6.75 33.71
C PHE A 149 1.42 -7.83 32.76
N PHE A 150 0.90 -9.07 32.85
CA PHE A 150 1.29 -10.14 31.93
C PHE A 150 0.84 -9.88 30.50
N SER A 151 -0.29 -9.19 30.29
CA SER A 151 -0.74 -8.83 28.95
C SER A 151 0.20 -7.83 28.26
N GLU A 152 0.71 -6.83 29.00
CA GLU A 152 1.68 -5.86 28.49
C GLU A 152 3.05 -6.51 28.28
N LEU A 153 3.54 -7.34 29.22
CA LEU A 153 4.77 -8.12 29.05
C LEU A 153 4.72 -8.98 27.78
N ARG A 154 3.62 -9.70 27.60
CA ARG A 154 3.41 -10.52 26.41
C ARG A 154 3.43 -9.66 25.15
N SER A 155 2.81 -8.48 25.18
CA SER A 155 2.72 -7.58 24.02
C SER A 155 4.09 -7.10 23.49
N ILE A 156 5.12 -7.04 24.35
CA ILE A 156 6.51 -6.70 23.96
C ILE A 156 7.02 -7.61 22.83
N PHE A 157 6.65 -8.89 22.85
CA PHE A 157 7.12 -9.88 21.88
C PHE A 157 6.26 -9.97 20.61
N TYR A 158 5.15 -9.23 20.53
CA TYR A 158 4.29 -9.21 19.34
C TYR A 158 4.45 -7.92 18.56
N TRP A 159 5.25 -7.98 17.49
CA TRP A 159 5.45 -6.85 16.58
C TRP A 159 4.27 -6.57 15.64
N GLN A 160 3.27 -7.47 15.59
CA GLN A 160 2.03 -7.24 14.87
C GLN A 160 1.09 -6.35 15.69
N THR A 161 0.92 -5.10 15.25
CA THR A 161 0.10 -4.08 15.91
C THR A 161 -1.39 -4.14 15.51
N ILE A 162 -1.76 -5.11 14.67
CA ILE A 162 -3.11 -5.28 14.10
C ILE A 162 -3.69 -6.68 14.35
N THR A 163 -5.00 -6.81 14.24
CA THR A 163 -5.73 -8.08 14.42
C THR A 163 -5.92 -8.89 13.13
N GLY A 164 -5.49 -8.37 11.98
CA GLY A 164 -5.68 -8.97 10.65
C GLY A 164 -7.05 -8.70 10.02
N ASN A 165 -8.02 -8.23 10.80
CA ASN A 165 -9.32 -7.79 10.29
C ASN A 165 -9.24 -6.36 9.73
N THR A 166 -9.96 -6.11 8.64
CA THR A 166 -10.10 -4.77 8.06
C THR A 166 -11.43 -4.14 8.46
N VAL A 167 -11.41 -2.83 8.67
CA VAL A 167 -12.58 -1.98 8.93
C VAL A 167 -12.53 -0.78 8.00
N TYR A 168 -13.70 -0.20 7.72
CA TYR A 168 -13.74 1.05 6.96
C TYR A 168 -13.50 2.24 7.88
N SER A 169 -12.60 3.13 7.47
CA SER A 169 -12.37 4.42 8.09
C SER A 169 -12.50 5.53 7.05
N LYS A 170 -12.72 6.76 7.51
CA LYS A 170 -12.68 7.96 6.67
C LYS A 170 -11.40 8.72 6.99
N ASP A 171 -10.74 9.25 5.96
CA ASP A 171 -9.61 10.15 6.16
C ASP A 171 -10.08 11.58 6.44
N ARG A 172 -9.11 12.50 6.57
CA ARG A 172 -9.35 13.94 6.78
C ARG A 172 -10.11 14.62 5.64
N TYR A 173 -10.15 14.00 4.46
CA TYR A 173 -10.84 14.50 3.26
C TYR A 173 -12.19 13.82 3.05
N GLY A 174 -12.59 12.92 3.95
CA GLY A 174 -13.86 12.20 3.89
C GLY A 174 -13.84 10.90 3.09
N TYR A 175 -12.69 10.52 2.51
CA TYR A 175 -12.58 9.34 1.66
C TYR A 175 -12.63 8.05 2.48
N ARG A 176 -13.61 7.21 2.15
CA ARG A 176 -13.82 5.91 2.81
C ARG A 176 -12.84 4.88 2.26
N HIS A 177 -12.02 4.32 3.13
CA HIS A 177 -10.99 3.36 2.77
C HIS A 177 -10.87 2.23 3.80
N LYS A 178 -10.28 1.09 3.40
CA LYS A 178 -10.04 -0.06 4.28
C LYS A 178 -8.77 0.18 5.11
N VAL A 179 -8.88 0.05 6.43
CA VAL A 179 -7.74 0.05 7.37
C VAL A 179 -7.76 -1.21 8.22
N TYR A 180 -6.60 -1.65 8.69
CA TYR A 180 -6.57 -2.73 9.67
C TYR A 180 -7.09 -2.26 11.03
N GLN A 181 -7.86 -3.11 11.69
CA GLN A 181 -8.28 -2.85 13.06
C GLN A 181 -7.06 -2.90 13.99
N PRO A 182 -6.85 -1.87 14.84
CA PRO A 182 -5.74 -1.87 15.78
C PRO A 182 -5.93 -2.97 16.81
N ARG A 183 -4.83 -3.58 17.25
CA ARG A 183 -4.86 -4.58 18.31
C ARG A 183 -5.24 -3.93 19.64
N SER A 184 -6.40 -4.33 20.16
CA SER A 184 -6.94 -3.82 21.42
C SER A 184 -6.33 -4.48 22.64
N THR A 185 -6.38 -3.75 23.75
CA THR A 185 -6.05 -4.25 25.10
C THR A 185 -7.21 -5.05 25.70
N VAL A 186 -6.91 -5.93 26.67
CA VAL A 186 -7.89 -6.83 27.33
C VAL A 186 -9.11 -6.08 27.90
N MET A 187 -8.95 -4.82 28.30
CA MET A 187 -10.03 -4.00 28.87
C MET A 187 -10.81 -3.14 27.85
N SER A 188 -10.28 -2.89 26.65
CA SER A 188 -10.93 -1.99 25.70
C SER A 188 -10.66 -2.39 24.27
N LYS A 189 -11.72 -2.89 23.60
CA LYS A 189 -11.73 -3.28 22.17
C LYS A 189 -11.28 -2.17 21.21
N ASN A 190 -11.22 -0.91 21.66
CA ASN A 190 -10.85 0.25 20.83
C ASN A 190 -9.52 0.90 21.24
N LYS A 191 -8.83 0.45 22.30
CA LYS A 191 -7.59 1.07 22.77
C LYS A 191 -6.37 0.24 22.39
N LYS A 192 -5.48 0.83 21.57
CA LYS A 192 -4.19 0.28 21.18
C LYS A 192 -3.31 -0.01 22.40
N SER A 193 -2.61 -1.14 22.41
CA SER A 193 -1.60 -1.46 23.44
C SER A 193 -0.47 -0.41 23.45
N LYS A 194 0.10 -0.14 24.64
CA LYS A 194 1.19 0.84 24.77
C LYS A 194 2.42 0.45 23.94
N VAL A 195 2.75 -0.84 23.92
CA VAL A 195 3.84 -1.37 23.09
C VAL A 195 3.56 -1.16 21.60
N ALA A 196 2.34 -1.47 21.16
CA ALA A 196 1.92 -1.23 19.77
C ALA A 196 2.00 0.26 19.41
N SER A 197 1.66 1.16 20.34
CA SER A 197 1.85 2.61 20.14
C SER A 197 3.31 3.01 19.97
N VAL A 198 4.26 2.37 20.67
CA VAL A 198 5.70 2.64 20.49
C VAL A 198 6.19 2.16 19.12
N TYR A 199 5.78 0.97 18.67
CA TYR A 199 6.13 0.50 17.33
C TYR A 199 5.52 1.38 16.24
N ASP A 200 4.23 1.71 16.36
CA ASP A 200 3.55 2.55 15.37
C ASP A 200 4.06 4.00 15.42
N PHE A 201 4.58 4.49 16.55
CA PHE A 201 5.27 5.78 16.59
C PHE A 201 6.47 5.83 15.63
N VAL A 202 7.25 4.76 15.57
CA VAL A 202 8.45 4.68 14.74
C VAL A 202 8.07 4.32 13.29
N PHE A 203 7.34 3.21 13.11
CA PHE A 203 7.10 2.60 11.80
C PHE A 203 5.78 2.98 11.17
N GLY A 204 4.88 3.61 11.93
CA GLY A 204 3.48 3.81 11.57
C GLY A 204 2.68 2.52 11.66
N PRO A 205 1.35 2.65 11.66
CA PRO A 205 0.48 1.48 11.58
C PRO A 205 0.64 0.80 10.20
N PRO A 206 0.50 -0.53 10.13
CA PRO A 206 0.50 -1.25 8.86
C PRO A 206 -0.75 -0.87 8.05
N ARG A 207 -0.58 -0.82 6.72
CA ARG A 207 -1.65 -0.49 5.76
C ARG A 207 -2.13 -1.75 5.06
N VAL A 208 -3.40 -1.77 4.66
CA VAL A 208 -3.92 -2.79 3.74
C VAL A 208 -3.18 -2.61 2.42
N GLU A 209 -2.41 -3.64 2.03
CA GLU A 209 -1.69 -3.64 0.77
C GLU A 209 -2.63 -4.16 -0.32
N ILE A 210 -2.70 -3.45 -1.45
CA ILE A 210 -3.39 -3.93 -2.64
C ILE A 210 -2.47 -4.99 -3.26
N HIS A 211 -2.93 -6.24 -3.32
CA HIS A 211 -2.11 -7.30 -3.89
C HIS A 211 -2.01 -7.10 -5.41
N PRO A 212 -0.82 -7.24 -6.03
CA PRO A 212 -0.67 -7.07 -7.48
C PRO A 212 -1.57 -7.97 -8.33
N LEU A 213 -1.97 -9.13 -7.79
CA LEU A 213 -2.86 -10.08 -8.43
C LEU A 213 -4.35 -9.79 -8.17
N GLU A 214 -4.71 -8.86 -7.29
CA GLU A 214 -6.12 -8.49 -7.08
C GLU A 214 -6.67 -7.82 -8.33
N ASN A 215 -5.97 -6.85 -8.91
CA ASN A 215 -6.40 -6.21 -10.16
C ASN A 215 -6.53 -7.22 -11.32
N GLU A 216 -5.65 -8.24 -11.39
CA GLU A 216 -5.77 -9.32 -12.38
C GLU A 216 -7.00 -10.19 -12.14
N LYS A 217 -7.25 -10.57 -10.88
CA LYS A 217 -8.46 -11.34 -10.52
C LYS A 217 -9.73 -10.57 -10.78
N GLU A 218 -9.75 -9.27 -10.50
CA GLU A 218 -10.89 -8.39 -10.75
C GLU A 218 -11.12 -8.20 -12.24
N ALA A 219 -10.07 -7.91 -13.02
CA ALA A 219 -10.17 -7.80 -14.47
C ALA A 219 -10.67 -9.10 -15.11
N VAL A 220 -10.13 -10.26 -14.70
CA VAL A 220 -10.61 -11.57 -15.17
C VAL A 220 -12.06 -11.81 -14.76
N SER A 221 -12.42 -11.50 -13.51
CA SER A 221 -13.80 -11.66 -13.03
C SER A 221 -14.76 -10.76 -13.83
N TYR A 222 -14.35 -9.53 -14.13
CA TYR A 222 -15.10 -8.60 -14.97
C TYR A 222 -15.28 -9.14 -16.38
N ILE A 223 -14.20 -9.61 -17.02
CA ILE A 223 -14.26 -10.20 -18.36
C ILE A 223 -15.25 -11.37 -18.38
N THR A 224 -15.17 -12.27 -17.38
CA THR A 224 -16.06 -13.43 -17.31
C THR A 224 -17.53 -13.06 -17.06
N GLN A 225 -17.80 -12.02 -16.27
CA GLN A 225 -19.16 -11.53 -15.99
C GLN A 225 -19.74 -10.76 -17.18
N ASN A 226 -18.88 -10.17 -18.01
CA ASN A 226 -19.26 -9.32 -19.14
C ASN A 226 -19.05 -9.99 -20.51
N LYS A 227 -19.40 -11.29 -20.60
CA LYS A 227 -19.41 -12.09 -21.84
C LYS A 227 -18.06 -12.13 -22.57
N GLY A 228 -16.95 -12.13 -21.85
CA GLY A 228 -15.63 -12.36 -22.43
C GLY A 228 -15.11 -11.20 -23.30
N VAL A 229 -15.67 -10.00 -23.21
CA VAL A 229 -15.16 -8.82 -23.96
C VAL A 229 -14.85 -7.66 -23.02
N ILE A 230 -13.75 -6.96 -23.31
CA ILE A 230 -13.31 -5.80 -22.53
C ILE A 230 -12.49 -4.85 -23.41
N THR A 231 -12.53 -3.55 -23.09
CA THR A 231 -11.65 -2.54 -23.71
C THR A 231 -10.70 -1.90 -22.69
N THR A 232 -9.64 -1.25 -23.18
CA THR A 232 -8.69 -0.49 -22.36
C THR A 232 -9.40 0.56 -21.51
N ASN A 233 -10.41 1.24 -22.06
CA ASN A 233 -11.17 2.28 -21.35
C ASN A 233 -11.94 1.74 -20.12
N GLU A 234 -12.40 0.49 -20.17
CA GLU A 234 -13.02 -0.16 -19.01
C GLU A 234 -11.99 -0.58 -17.97
N LEU A 235 -10.81 -1.05 -18.40
CA LEU A 235 -9.70 -1.34 -17.50
C LEU A 235 -9.24 -0.10 -16.73
N MET A 236 -9.27 1.07 -17.38
CA MET A 236 -9.02 2.35 -16.71
C MET A 236 -10.07 2.64 -15.62
N GLY A 237 -11.34 2.28 -15.82
CA GLY A 237 -12.34 2.39 -14.76
C GLY A 237 -12.16 1.38 -13.63
N LEU A 238 -11.72 0.16 -13.95
CA LEU A 238 -11.55 -0.92 -12.97
C LEU A 238 -10.34 -0.74 -12.07
N ALA A 239 -9.22 -0.25 -12.60
CA ALA A 239 -7.95 -0.19 -11.86
C ALA A 239 -7.26 1.18 -11.88
N SER A 240 -7.82 2.18 -12.59
CA SER A 240 -7.24 3.52 -12.85
C SER A 240 -5.75 3.51 -13.09
N TRP A 241 -5.39 2.56 -13.93
CA TRP A 241 -4.23 2.75 -14.73
C TRP A 241 -4.43 3.98 -15.60
N ARG A 242 -3.37 4.79 -15.69
CA ARG A 242 -3.25 5.75 -16.77
C ARG A 242 -3.20 4.98 -18.09
N LYS A 243 -3.43 5.66 -19.20
CA LYS A 243 -3.60 4.99 -20.48
C LYS A 243 -2.45 4.04 -20.84
N PRO A 244 -1.16 4.42 -20.73
CA PRO A 244 -0.06 3.52 -21.08
C PRO A 244 -0.01 2.25 -20.22
N GLU A 245 -0.33 2.37 -18.92
CA GLU A 245 -0.41 1.27 -17.98
C GLU A 245 -1.60 0.36 -18.30
N ALA A 246 -2.75 0.93 -18.66
CA ALA A 246 -3.94 0.19 -19.06
C ALA A 246 -3.72 -0.58 -20.37
N GLU A 247 -3.08 0.04 -21.37
CA GLU A 247 -2.70 -0.60 -22.64
C GLU A 247 -1.73 -1.76 -22.39
N ASN A 248 -0.71 -1.57 -21.55
CA ASN A 248 0.26 -2.62 -21.23
C ASN A 248 -0.43 -3.81 -20.54
N PHE A 249 -1.32 -3.50 -19.60
CA PHE A 249 -2.08 -4.51 -18.88
C PHE A 249 -3.07 -5.23 -19.79
N PHE A 250 -3.75 -4.52 -20.68
CA PHE A 250 -4.61 -5.10 -21.72
C PHE A 250 -3.83 -6.09 -22.58
N SER A 251 -2.65 -5.71 -23.09
CA SER A 251 -1.76 -6.63 -23.82
C SER A 251 -1.35 -7.84 -22.98
N LYS A 252 -1.13 -7.65 -21.66
CA LYS A 252 -0.83 -8.76 -20.75
C LYS A 252 -2.01 -9.72 -20.60
N LEU A 253 -3.24 -9.21 -20.50
CA LEU A 253 -4.43 -10.04 -20.41
C LEU A 253 -4.60 -10.88 -21.67
N LEU A 254 -4.50 -10.27 -22.86
CA LEU A 254 -4.59 -10.98 -24.15
C LEU A 254 -3.64 -12.19 -24.18
N LEU A 255 -2.37 -11.99 -23.80
CA LEU A 255 -1.38 -13.06 -23.76
C LEU A 255 -1.67 -14.12 -22.68
N ASN A 256 -1.96 -13.68 -21.45
CA ASN A 256 -2.07 -14.60 -20.31
C ASN A 256 -3.33 -15.45 -20.34
N PHE A 257 -4.39 -14.96 -20.97
CA PHE A 257 -5.71 -15.59 -20.99
C PHE A 257 -6.18 -15.95 -22.39
N ASP A 258 -5.24 -16.08 -23.34
CA ASP A 258 -5.51 -16.48 -24.72
C ASP A 258 -6.65 -15.68 -25.36
N GLY A 259 -6.55 -14.36 -25.21
CA GLY A 259 -7.48 -13.38 -25.74
C GLY A 259 -6.99 -12.79 -27.06
N GLU A 260 -7.92 -12.50 -27.96
CA GLU A 260 -7.63 -11.93 -29.28
C GLU A 260 -7.98 -10.43 -29.32
N GLY A 261 -7.06 -9.58 -29.78
CA GLY A 261 -7.34 -8.16 -30.00
C GLY A 261 -8.12 -7.95 -31.29
N LYS A 262 -9.34 -7.43 -31.20
CA LYS A 262 -10.24 -7.18 -32.33
C LYS A 262 -10.64 -5.70 -32.39
N ILE A 263 -11.04 -5.28 -33.59
CA ILE A 263 -11.46 -3.93 -33.89
C ILE A 263 -12.93 -3.98 -34.26
N SER A 264 -13.75 -3.13 -33.64
CA SER A 264 -15.17 -2.98 -34.00
C SER A 264 -15.33 -2.17 -35.30
N GLU A 265 -16.53 -2.18 -35.87
CA GLU A 265 -16.84 -1.35 -37.06
C GLU A 265 -16.61 0.15 -36.82
N ASN A 266 -16.75 0.60 -35.56
CA ASN A 266 -16.52 1.99 -35.14
C ASN A 266 -15.05 2.29 -34.76
N GLY A 267 -14.14 1.34 -35.03
CA GLY A 267 -12.70 1.49 -34.75
C GLY A 267 -12.33 1.36 -33.28
N THR A 268 -13.16 0.73 -32.45
CA THR A 268 -12.85 0.49 -31.02
C THR A 268 -12.03 -0.79 -30.87
N LEU A 269 -10.86 -0.69 -30.23
CA LEU A 269 -10.08 -1.86 -29.85
C LEU A 269 -10.72 -2.55 -28.64
N PHE A 270 -10.99 -3.85 -28.77
CA PHE A 270 -11.46 -4.67 -27.66
C PHE A 270 -10.78 -6.04 -27.68
N GLY A 271 -10.68 -6.64 -26.50
CA GLY A 271 -10.14 -7.99 -26.33
C GLY A 271 -11.28 -8.99 -26.27
N ASP A 272 -11.16 -10.05 -27.05
CA ASP A 272 -12.09 -11.18 -27.09
C ASP A 272 -11.49 -12.40 -26.39
N PHE A 273 -12.02 -12.72 -25.21
CA PHE A 273 -11.58 -13.79 -24.31
C PHE A 273 -12.56 -14.96 -24.35
N TYR A 274 -12.79 -15.52 -25.53
CA TYR A 274 -13.72 -16.64 -25.73
C TYR A 274 -13.31 -17.89 -24.94
N THR A 275 -12.02 -18.18 -24.86
CA THR A 275 -11.47 -19.32 -24.10
C THR A 275 -11.69 -19.17 -22.60
N LEU A 276 -11.60 -17.95 -22.07
CA LEU A 276 -11.75 -17.66 -20.65
C LEU A 276 -13.18 -17.90 -20.13
N ILE A 277 -14.19 -17.78 -20.98
CA ILE A 277 -15.61 -17.99 -20.61
C ILE A 277 -16.08 -19.44 -20.79
N ARG A 278 -15.34 -20.28 -21.53
CA ARG A 278 -15.67 -21.69 -21.76
C ARG A 278 -14.97 -22.58 -20.74
N LYS A 279 -15.72 -23.05 -19.73
CA LYS A 279 -15.15 -23.80 -18.59
C LYS A 279 -16.03 -24.96 -18.14
N ALA A 280 -15.37 -26.01 -17.61
CA ALA A 280 -15.99 -27.26 -17.16
C ALA A 280 -16.66 -27.18 -15.78
N GLY A 281 -16.41 -26.11 -15.01
CA GLY A 281 -16.89 -25.98 -13.64
C GLY A 281 -17.32 -24.58 -13.25
N SER A 282 -18.02 -24.44 -12.13
CA SER A 282 -18.49 -23.15 -11.62
C SER A 282 -17.32 -22.28 -11.14
N GLN A 283 -17.23 -21.06 -11.66
CA GLN A 283 -16.22 -20.10 -11.23
C GLN A 283 -16.59 -19.48 -9.88
N LYS A 284 -15.59 -19.33 -9.01
CA LYS A 284 -15.71 -18.47 -7.84
C LYS A 284 -15.61 -17.03 -8.32
N ASN A 285 -16.76 -16.37 -8.49
CA ASN A 285 -16.80 -14.95 -8.86
C ASN A 285 -16.30 -14.12 -7.68
N PHE A 286 -15.26 -13.33 -7.92
CA PHE A 286 -14.82 -12.34 -6.94
C PHE A 286 -15.69 -11.08 -7.08
N PRO A 287 -15.98 -10.39 -5.95
CA PRO A 287 -16.65 -9.11 -6.01
C PRO A 287 -15.78 -8.14 -6.83
N ILE A 288 -16.41 -7.43 -7.77
CA ILE A 288 -15.76 -6.38 -8.54
C ILE A 288 -16.07 -5.07 -7.84
N THR A 289 -15.04 -4.39 -7.37
CA THR A 289 -15.18 -3.01 -6.90
C THR A 289 -14.55 -2.10 -7.94
N TRP A 290 -15.28 -1.07 -8.38
CA TRP A 290 -14.71 -0.09 -9.29
C TRP A 290 -13.63 0.73 -8.58
N TYR A 291 -12.58 1.11 -9.30
CA TYR A 291 -11.43 1.81 -8.72
C TYR A 291 -11.82 3.08 -7.94
N TRP A 292 -12.79 3.82 -8.45
CA TRP A 292 -13.27 5.05 -7.82
C TRP A 292 -14.09 4.83 -6.56
N ASP A 293 -14.48 3.59 -6.24
CA ASP A 293 -15.10 3.20 -4.98
C ASP A 293 -14.08 2.60 -3.99
N GLU A 294 -12.82 2.41 -4.41
CA GLU A 294 -11.71 1.93 -3.60
C GLU A 294 -10.67 3.03 -3.35
N TYR A 295 -10.93 3.91 -2.39
CA TYR A 295 -9.94 4.93 -2.00
C TYR A 295 -8.73 4.31 -1.30
N GLU A 296 -7.55 4.83 -1.63
CA GLU A 296 -6.32 4.40 -0.98
C GLU A 296 -6.16 5.11 0.38
N PRO A 297 -5.89 4.39 1.49
CA PRO A 297 -5.66 5.01 2.79
C PRO A 297 -4.45 5.95 2.74
N GLU A 298 -4.51 7.13 3.34
CA GLU A 298 -3.29 7.92 3.55
C GLU A 298 -2.27 7.16 4.43
N TYR A 299 -0.98 7.45 4.26
CA TYR A 299 0.01 6.98 5.22
C TYR A 299 -0.12 7.76 6.52
N GLU A 300 -0.51 7.05 7.58
CA GLU A 300 -0.45 7.59 8.92
C GLU A 300 1.01 7.69 9.40
N ILE A 301 1.35 8.82 10.02
CA ILE A 301 2.68 9.03 10.58
C ILE A 301 2.88 8.07 11.75
N THR A 302 1.98 8.11 12.76
CA THR A 302 2.09 7.28 13.96
C THR A 302 0.81 6.52 14.33
N GLY A 303 -0.36 6.95 13.86
CA GLY A 303 -1.65 6.37 14.23
C GLY A 303 -1.94 6.37 15.74
N ASN A 304 -1.35 7.33 16.46
CA ASN A 304 -1.45 7.50 17.90
C ASN A 304 -2.07 8.86 18.22
N SER A 305 -2.71 8.97 19.39
CA SER A 305 -3.20 10.27 19.89
C SER A 305 -2.04 11.24 20.16
N ALA A 306 -2.33 12.55 20.16
CA ALA A 306 -1.34 13.59 20.46
C ALA A 306 -0.67 13.39 21.82
N GLY A 307 -1.45 13.05 22.86
CA GLY A 307 -0.92 12.76 24.20
C GLY A 307 -0.01 11.53 24.26
N THR A 308 -0.35 10.48 23.51
CA THR A 308 0.51 9.28 23.41
C THR A 308 1.84 9.61 22.74
N ASN A 309 1.82 10.37 21.64
CA ASN A 309 3.06 10.80 20.97
C ASN A 309 3.90 11.70 21.88
N ALA A 310 3.29 12.63 22.61
CA ALA A 310 3.98 13.50 23.56
C ALA A 310 4.68 12.70 24.67
N ALA A 311 4.01 11.69 25.23
CA ALA A 311 4.60 10.82 26.25
C ALA A 311 5.80 10.00 25.71
N ILE A 312 5.69 9.46 24.49
CA ILE A 312 6.78 8.71 23.85
C ILE A 312 7.97 9.63 23.56
N ILE A 313 7.73 10.83 23.01
CA ILE A 313 8.77 11.82 22.74
C ILE A 313 9.45 12.26 24.02
N PHE A 314 8.68 12.57 25.06
CA PHE A 314 9.22 12.95 26.36
C PHE A 314 10.12 11.84 26.93
N PHE A 315 9.65 10.59 26.92
CA PHE A 315 10.45 9.46 27.39
C PHE A 315 11.75 9.30 26.58
N ALA A 316 11.67 9.40 25.26
CA ALA A 316 12.86 9.30 24.41
C ALA A 316 13.85 10.45 24.65
N LEU A 317 13.37 11.68 24.76
CA LEU A 317 14.20 12.85 25.04
C LEU A 317 14.83 12.79 26.44
N PHE A 318 14.07 12.36 27.46
CA PHE A 318 14.57 12.21 28.82
C PHE A 318 15.77 11.23 28.84
N ASN A 319 15.63 10.09 28.19
CA ASN A 319 16.70 9.09 28.13
C ASN A 319 17.87 9.50 27.23
N LEU A 320 17.60 10.24 26.15
CA LEU A 320 18.64 10.83 25.31
C LEU A 320 19.48 11.84 26.09
N VAL A 321 18.82 12.80 26.76
CA VAL A 321 19.49 13.80 27.59
C VAL A 321 20.25 13.13 28.73
N GLY A 322 19.65 12.14 29.40
CA GLY A 322 20.32 11.35 30.43
C GLY A 322 21.59 10.68 29.92
N GLY A 323 21.53 10.01 28.76
CA GLY A 323 22.69 9.38 28.15
C GLY A 323 23.78 10.37 27.72
N LEU A 324 23.40 11.51 27.16
CA LEU A 324 24.35 12.57 26.77
C LEU A 324 25.01 13.23 27.99
N LEU A 325 24.24 13.53 29.03
CA LEU A 325 24.78 14.05 30.29
C LEU A 325 25.71 13.02 30.93
N PHE A 326 25.31 11.76 30.96
CA PHE A 326 26.16 10.68 31.46
C PHE A 326 27.48 10.60 30.69
N LEU A 327 27.44 10.63 29.35
CA LEU A 327 28.66 10.69 28.52
C LEU A 327 29.53 11.92 28.83
N SER A 328 28.92 13.08 29.09
CA SER A 328 29.66 14.29 29.47
C SER A 328 30.33 14.19 30.84
N THR A 329 29.82 13.34 31.74
CA THR A 329 30.42 13.09 33.06
C THR A 329 31.43 11.94 33.06
N VAL A 330 31.32 11.01 32.09
CA VAL A 330 32.10 9.76 32.00
C VAL A 330 33.02 9.79 30.78
N ILE A 331 33.68 10.94 30.56
CA ILE A 331 34.56 11.16 29.40
C ILE A 331 35.85 10.30 29.50
N SER A 332 36.24 9.89 30.71
CA SER A 332 37.42 9.04 30.94
C SER A 332 37.07 7.71 31.65
N PRO A 333 37.81 6.62 31.37
CA PRO A 333 37.64 5.33 32.06
C PRO A 333 37.78 5.42 33.59
N GLU A 334 38.55 6.38 34.10
CA GLU A 334 38.77 6.63 35.52
C GLU A 334 37.55 7.27 36.20
N ALA A 335 36.85 8.17 35.50
CA ALA A 335 35.59 8.72 35.98
C ALA A 335 34.49 7.63 36.02
N ALA A 336 34.48 6.75 35.01
CA ALA A 336 33.57 5.61 34.94
C ALA A 336 33.78 4.65 36.12
N SER A 337 35.04 4.33 36.44
CA SER A 337 35.38 3.42 37.52
C SER A 337 35.05 3.98 38.90
N GLY A 338 35.29 5.28 39.12
CA GLY A 338 34.92 5.96 40.37
C GLY A 338 33.41 5.97 40.62
N ILE A 339 32.60 6.23 39.60
CA ILE A 339 31.12 6.20 39.73
C ILE A 339 30.64 4.77 39.95
N LEU A 340 31.16 3.79 39.21
CA LEU A 340 30.78 2.39 39.36
C LEU A 340 31.14 1.84 40.75
N TYR A 341 32.29 2.23 41.30
CA TYR A 341 32.66 1.88 42.68
C TYR A 341 31.64 2.40 43.70
N ASN A 342 31.20 3.66 43.58
CA ASN A 342 30.19 4.23 44.47
C ASN A 342 28.82 3.55 44.32
N VAL A 343 28.44 3.14 43.11
CA VAL A 343 27.21 2.37 42.85
C VAL A 343 27.28 1.00 43.54
N ASN A 344 28.40 0.28 43.40
CA ASN A 344 28.59 -1.04 43.98
C ASN A 344 28.63 -1.04 45.52
N ASN A 345 29.09 0.07 46.10
CA ASN A 345 29.15 0.27 47.55
C ASN A 345 28.02 1.17 48.07
N SER A 346 26.95 1.37 47.30
CA SER A 346 25.83 2.20 47.75
C SER A 346 25.01 1.48 48.84
N ASP A 347 24.76 2.18 49.95
CA ASP A 347 23.86 1.68 51.01
C ASP A 347 22.40 1.59 50.53
N ASN A 348 22.10 2.26 49.41
CA ASN A 348 20.80 2.16 48.77
C ASN A 348 20.70 0.81 48.03
N PHE A 349 20.08 -0.15 48.71
CA PHE A 349 19.85 -1.50 48.18
C PHE A 349 19.31 -1.51 46.75
N LEU A 350 18.45 -0.56 46.37
CA LEU A 350 17.91 -0.42 45.02
C LEU A 350 18.98 -0.08 43.97
N VAL A 351 19.89 0.83 44.31
CA VAL A 351 20.99 1.24 43.43
C VAL A 351 21.99 0.10 43.29
N GLN A 352 22.36 -0.55 44.39
CA GLN A 352 23.27 -1.68 44.37
C GLN A 352 22.69 -2.90 43.63
N SER A 353 21.45 -3.28 43.92
CA SER A 353 20.82 -4.48 43.34
C SER A 353 20.50 -4.32 41.85
N ILE A 354 20.13 -3.12 41.39
CA ILE A 354 19.81 -2.87 39.99
C ILE A 354 21.05 -2.47 39.20
N LEU A 355 21.85 -1.51 39.66
CA LEU A 355 22.97 -0.98 38.87
C LEU A 355 24.29 -1.69 39.19
N GLY A 356 24.52 -2.08 40.44
CA GLY A 356 25.79 -2.70 40.83
C GLY A 356 25.95 -4.16 40.37
N THR A 357 24.85 -4.86 40.13
CA THR A 357 24.87 -6.25 39.61
C THR A 357 24.94 -6.31 38.08
N LEU A 358 24.47 -5.27 37.38
CA LEU A 358 24.41 -5.24 35.92
C LEU A 358 25.75 -4.91 35.25
N PHE A 359 26.67 -4.24 35.95
CA PHE A 359 27.89 -3.73 35.35
C PHE A 359 29.13 -4.15 36.13
N SER A 360 29.92 -5.06 35.54
CA SER A 360 31.17 -5.53 36.12
C SER A 360 32.41 -4.81 35.57
N ASN A 361 32.24 -4.05 34.49
CA ASN A 361 33.32 -3.32 33.81
C ASN A 361 32.91 -1.85 33.56
N PRO A 362 33.76 -0.86 33.90
CA PRO A 362 33.53 0.56 33.62
C PRO A 362 33.21 0.88 32.15
N GLN A 363 33.77 0.14 31.18
CA GLN A 363 33.47 0.31 29.76
C GLN A 363 32.04 -0.10 29.40
N GLN A 364 31.56 -1.20 29.99
CA GLN A 364 30.18 -1.66 29.81
C GLN A 364 29.20 -0.68 30.47
N PHE A 365 29.54 -0.20 31.67
CA PHE A 365 28.79 0.84 32.37
C PHE A 365 28.65 2.10 31.50
N ALA A 366 29.75 2.57 30.92
CA ALA A 366 29.76 3.75 30.06
C ALA A 366 28.99 3.56 28.75
N PHE A 367 29.11 2.38 28.14
CA PHE A 367 28.39 2.06 26.92
C PHE A 367 26.88 1.98 27.15
N VAL A 368 26.42 1.25 28.17
CA VAL A 368 24.99 0.96 28.38
C VAL A 368 24.22 2.18 28.90
N LEU A 369 24.83 3.03 29.73
CA LEU A 369 24.15 4.22 30.26
C LEU A 369 24.40 5.49 29.44
N GLY A 370 25.46 5.52 28.64
CA GLY A 370 25.83 6.68 27.83
C GLY A 370 25.58 6.48 26.34
N TRP A 371 26.46 5.71 25.69
CA TRP A 371 26.48 5.56 24.23
C TRP A 371 25.21 4.91 23.68
N PHE A 372 24.74 3.83 24.31
CA PHE A 372 23.57 3.11 23.82
C PHE A 372 22.29 3.97 23.86
N PRO A 373 21.90 4.64 24.98
CA PRO A 373 20.76 5.53 24.99
C PRO A 373 20.93 6.70 24.01
N ALA A 374 22.14 7.28 23.93
CA ALA A 374 22.41 8.37 23.01
C ALA A 374 22.14 7.98 21.55
N PHE A 375 22.71 6.87 21.07
CA PHE A 375 22.51 6.40 19.70
C PHE A 375 21.10 5.88 19.45
N PHE A 376 20.56 5.08 20.38
CA PHE A 376 19.24 4.46 20.22
C PHE A 376 18.15 5.52 20.20
N PHE A 377 18.09 6.41 21.19
CA PHE A 377 17.01 7.42 21.26
C PHE A 377 17.17 8.52 20.22
N SER A 378 18.41 8.85 19.81
CA SER A 378 18.63 9.71 18.64
C SER A 378 18.03 9.08 17.38
N SER A 379 18.31 7.80 17.12
CA SER A 379 17.77 7.08 15.96
C SER A 379 16.26 6.91 16.05
N PHE A 380 15.74 6.64 17.24
CA PHE A 380 14.31 6.50 17.54
C PHE A 380 13.52 7.77 17.26
N LEU A 381 14.10 8.95 17.49
CA LEU A 381 13.48 10.24 17.18
C LEU A 381 13.73 10.65 15.71
N ALA A 382 14.94 10.39 15.18
CA ALA A 382 15.31 10.79 13.82
C ALA A 382 14.56 10.00 12.74
N TYR A 383 14.35 8.70 12.93
CA TYR A 383 13.68 7.85 11.94
C TYR A 383 12.24 8.30 11.60
N PRO A 384 11.31 8.46 12.57
CA PRO A 384 9.96 8.92 12.26
C PRO A 384 9.93 10.34 11.70
N LEU A 385 10.85 11.22 12.10
CA LEU A 385 11.00 12.55 11.52
C LEU A 385 11.38 12.47 10.04
N PHE A 386 12.41 11.69 9.68
CA PHE A 386 12.81 11.48 8.28
C PHE A 386 11.68 10.85 7.46
N ARG A 387 11.03 9.82 8.03
CA ARG A 387 9.88 9.15 7.40
C ARG A 387 8.71 10.11 7.17
N SER A 388 8.46 11.08 8.05
CA SER A 388 7.36 12.04 7.91
C SER A 388 7.45 12.88 6.63
N PHE A 389 8.66 13.28 6.21
CA PHE A 389 8.87 14.00 4.96
C PHE A 389 8.53 13.16 3.74
N ILE A 390 8.91 11.86 3.76
CA ILE A 390 8.57 10.91 2.70
C ILE A 390 7.06 10.69 2.65
N ILE A 391 6.43 10.51 3.81
CA ILE A 391 4.98 10.33 3.95
C ILE A 391 4.23 11.53 3.40
N LYS A 392 4.63 12.76 3.74
CA LYS A 392 3.99 13.97 3.24
C LYS A 392 3.96 14.01 1.71
N LYS A 393 5.07 13.64 1.06
CA LYS A 393 5.14 13.54 -0.41
C LYS A 393 4.27 12.42 -0.97
N LYS A 394 4.20 11.26 -0.30
CA LYS A 394 3.35 10.14 -0.71
C LYS A 394 1.85 10.46 -0.56
N ASN A 395 1.45 11.05 0.56
CA ASN A 395 0.05 11.43 0.81
C ASN A 395 -0.41 12.50 -0.17
N GLY A 396 0.44 13.46 -0.54
CA GLY A 396 0.12 14.41 -1.60
C GLY A 396 -0.20 13.72 -2.94
N LYS A 397 0.50 12.62 -3.28
CA LYS A 397 0.19 11.84 -4.48
C LYS A 397 -1.12 11.06 -4.34
N ILE A 398 -1.30 10.36 -3.22
CA ILE A 398 -2.54 9.59 -2.95
C ILE A 398 -3.76 10.50 -3.01
N HIS A 399 -3.64 11.71 -2.45
CA HIS A 399 -4.68 12.72 -2.48
C HIS A 399 -5.04 13.14 -3.91
N LEU A 400 -4.06 13.46 -4.75
CA LEU A 400 -4.29 13.77 -6.17
C LEU A 400 -4.92 12.59 -6.93
N GLU A 401 -4.49 11.36 -6.66
CA GLU A 401 -5.10 10.15 -7.25
C GLU A 401 -6.55 9.94 -6.76
N ASN A 402 -6.87 10.25 -5.50
CA ASN A 402 -8.24 10.21 -5.00
C ASN A 402 -9.13 11.30 -5.62
N ILE A 403 -8.59 12.48 -5.94
CA ILE A 403 -9.31 13.49 -6.73
C ILE A 403 -9.53 12.98 -8.16
N ARG A 404 -8.49 12.40 -8.76
CA ARG A 404 -8.56 11.77 -10.09
C ARG A 404 -9.67 10.72 -10.16
N LYS A 405 -9.80 9.86 -9.14
CA LYS A 405 -10.88 8.86 -8.99
C LYS A 405 -12.26 9.47 -9.14
N ARG A 406 -12.51 10.58 -8.42
CA ARG A 406 -13.81 11.26 -8.41
C ARG A 406 -14.15 11.80 -9.78
N LEU A 407 -13.21 12.50 -10.41
CA LEU A 407 -13.41 13.07 -11.74
C LEU A 407 -13.62 11.99 -12.79
N LEU A 408 -12.80 10.92 -12.76
CA LEU A 408 -12.97 9.77 -13.66
C LEU A 408 -14.36 9.14 -13.50
N LYS A 409 -14.85 8.97 -12.26
CA LYS A 409 -16.19 8.45 -11.99
C LYS A 409 -17.28 9.33 -12.60
N GLU A 410 -17.20 10.65 -12.41
CA GLU A 410 -18.19 11.57 -12.95
C GLU A 410 -18.17 11.59 -14.48
N ILE A 411 -16.98 11.59 -15.10
CA ILE A 411 -16.86 11.50 -16.55
C ILE A 411 -17.41 10.16 -17.05
N TYR A 412 -17.07 9.05 -16.39
CA TYR A 412 -17.53 7.71 -16.77
C TYR A 412 -19.06 7.58 -16.70
N LEU A 413 -19.69 8.09 -15.64
CA LEU A 413 -21.13 7.98 -15.41
C LEU A 413 -21.94 9.11 -16.04
N SER A 414 -21.32 10.19 -16.51
CA SER A 414 -22.00 11.30 -17.18
C SER A 414 -22.71 10.82 -18.46
N ASN A 415 -23.91 11.34 -18.70
CA ASN A 415 -24.61 11.14 -19.98
C ASN A 415 -24.17 12.14 -21.05
N SER A 416 -23.49 13.23 -20.65
CA SER A 416 -22.97 14.22 -21.59
C SER A 416 -21.59 13.80 -22.09
N ASP A 417 -21.39 13.94 -23.40
CA ASP A 417 -20.10 13.72 -24.07
C ASP A 417 -19.16 14.91 -23.87
N LYS A 418 -19.71 16.10 -23.64
CA LYS A 418 -18.96 17.36 -23.45
C LYS A 418 -19.28 17.94 -22.08
N LEU A 419 -18.26 18.30 -21.32
CA LEU A 419 -18.42 18.84 -19.97
C LEU A 419 -17.55 20.08 -19.80
N ASN A 420 -18.11 21.14 -19.22
CA ASN A 420 -17.32 22.32 -18.84
C ASN A 420 -16.71 22.16 -17.43
N LEU A 421 -15.78 23.05 -17.08
CA LEU A 421 -15.08 23.00 -15.79
C LEU A 421 -16.05 23.20 -14.60
N GLU A 422 -17.07 24.03 -14.75
CA GLU A 422 -18.04 24.31 -13.68
C GLU A 422 -18.91 23.09 -13.41
N GLU A 423 -19.40 22.44 -14.46
CA GLU A 423 -20.16 21.19 -14.43
C GLU A 423 -19.35 20.09 -13.77
N LEU A 424 -18.10 19.85 -14.21
CA LEU A 424 -17.22 18.86 -13.60
C LEU A 424 -17.01 19.10 -12.11
N THR A 425 -16.77 20.37 -11.73
CA THR A 425 -16.59 20.75 -10.33
C THR A 425 -17.88 20.52 -9.54
N SER A 426 -19.03 20.88 -10.09
CA SER A 426 -20.33 20.70 -9.45
C SER A 426 -20.69 19.23 -9.26
N LEU A 427 -20.48 18.39 -10.29
CA LEU A 427 -20.74 16.95 -10.28
C LEU A 427 -19.87 16.25 -9.23
N ALA A 428 -18.57 16.54 -9.23
CA ALA A 428 -17.62 15.96 -8.27
C ALA A 428 -17.95 16.34 -6.82
N ASN A 429 -18.50 17.54 -6.60
CA ASN A 429 -18.88 18.04 -5.28
C ASN A 429 -20.29 17.62 -4.84
N ALA A 430 -21.14 17.16 -5.75
CA ALA A 430 -22.54 16.83 -5.46
C ALA A 430 -22.71 15.43 -4.82
N ARG A 431 -21.90 14.44 -5.17
CA ARG A 431 -22.06 13.06 -4.65
C ARG A 431 -21.50 12.83 -3.25
N GLY A 432 -20.48 13.59 -2.85
CA GLY A 432 -19.80 13.45 -1.57
C GLY A 432 -20.28 14.48 -0.53
N GLU A 433 -21.25 14.11 0.31
CA GLU A 433 -21.71 14.99 1.41
C GLU A 433 -20.60 15.30 2.42
N ASN A 434 -19.71 14.32 2.66
CA ASN A 434 -18.62 14.42 3.64
C ASN A 434 -17.24 14.49 2.99
N GLU A 435 -17.18 14.50 1.66
CA GLU A 435 -15.92 14.62 0.92
C GLU A 435 -15.52 16.09 0.82
N GLU A 436 -14.22 16.32 0.68
CA GLU A 436 -13.71 17.66 0.43
C GLU A 436 -14.34 18.30 -0.82
N LYS A 437 -14.55 19.61 -0.73
CA LYS A 437 -15.04 20.40 -1.85
C LYS A 437 -13.87 20.84 -2.70
N LEU A 438 -13.85 20.36 -3.95
CA LEU A 438 -12.85 20.71 -4.94
C LEU A 438 -13.13 22.11 -5.48
N ASN A 439 -12.08 22.90 -5.65
CA ASN A 439 -12.17 24.17 -6.34
C ASN A 439 -11.90 24.00 -7.86
N LYS A 440 -12.19 25.05 -8.64
CA LYS A 440 -12.02 25.00 -10.10
C LYS A 440 -10.56 24.78 -10.53
N GLU A 441 -9.60 25.33 -9.80
CA GLU A 441 -8.16 25.21 -10.12
C GLU A 441 -7.65 23.78 -9.93
N GLU A 442 -8.08 23.10 -8.87
CA GLU A 442 -7.76 21.71 -8.57
C GLU A 442 -8.35 20.77 -9.63
N VAL A 443 -9.60 21.00 -10.03
CA VAL A 443 -10.24 20.25 -11.10
C VAL A 443 -9.51 20.49 -12.41
N GLN A 444 -9.24 21.73 -12.80
CA GLN A 444 -8.55 22.06 -14.04
C GLN A 444 -7.19 21.36 -14.13
N LYS A 445 -6.37 21.47 -13.08
CA LYS A 445 -5.06 20.82 -13.02
C LYS A 445 -5.14 19.29 -13.19
N MET A 446 -6.17 18.66 -12.65
CA MET A 446 -6.38 17.22 -12.80
C MET A 446 -6.93 16.87 -14.18
N MET A 447 -7.75 17.75 -14.77
CA MET A 447 -8.26 17.59 -16.12
C MET A 447 -7.17 17.64 -17.18
N ASP A 448 -6.11 18.43 -16.98
CA ASP A 448 -4.95 18.44 -17.89
C ASP A 448 -4.28 17.05 -18.04
N ASP A 449 -4.30 16.22 -16.99
CA ASP A 449 -3.77 14.83 -17.00
C ASP A 449 -4.84 13.85 -17.49
N LEU A 450 -6.08 13.98 -17.01
CA LEU A 450 -7.19 13.08 -17.35
C LEU A 450 -7.62 13.17 -18.81
N ILE A 451 -7.58 14.36 -19.41
CA ILE A 451 -8.01 14.54 -20.79
C ILE A 451 -7.15 13.73 -21.75
N TYR A 452 -5.83 13.70 -21.54
CA TYR A 452 -4.91 12.91 -22.35
C TYR A 452 -5.15 11.41 -22.18
N ASP A 453 -5.35 10.97 -20.94
CA ASP A 453 -5.59 9.57 -20.63
C ASP A 453 -6.91 9.05 -21.20
N LEU A 454 -7.94 9.89 -21.24
CA LEU A 454 -9.27 9.54 -21.77
C LEU A 454 -9.44 9.85 -23.26
N GLU A 455 -8.37 10.19 -23.98
CA GLU A 455 -8.45 10.59 -25.40
C GLU A 455 -9.45 11.73 -25.66
N GLY A 456 -9.55 12.65 -24.70
CA GLY A 456 -10.42 13.80 -24.81
C GLY A 456 -9.77 14.97 -25.54
N GLU A 457 -10.59 15.90 -25.98
CA GLU A 457 -10.16 17.12 -26.65
C GLU A 457 -10.66 18.37 -25.90
N MET A 458 -9.86 19.44 -25.89
CA MET A 458 -10.32 20.74 -25.40
C MET A 458 -10.87 21.54 -26.58
N ILE A 459 -12.15 21.84 -26.55
CA ILE A 459 -12.80 22.71 -27.52
C ILE A 459 -13.25 24.00 -26.83
N VAL A 460 -13.37 25.08 -27.58
CA VAL A 460 -13.92 26.34 -27.08
C VAL A 460 -15.33 26.49 -27.64
N ASP A 461 -16.30 26.73 -26.77
CA ASP A 461 -17.69 26.93 -27.19
C ASP A 461 -17.96 28.35 -27.69
N ASP A 462 -19.18 28.58 -28.16
CA ASP A 462 -19.64 29.89 -28.67
C ASP A 462 -19.63 30.98 -27.58
N GLN A 463 -19.51 30.59 -26.30
CA GLN A 463 -19.43 31.48 -25.14
C GLN A 463 -17.99 31.72 -24.67
N ALA A 464 -17.00 31.27 -25.45
CA ALA A 464 -15.57 31.33 -25.13
C ALA A 464 -15.17 30.54 -23.87
N GLN A 465 -15.92 29.50 -23.52
CA GLN A 465 -15.62 28.59 -22.41
C GLN A 465 -14.91 27.34 -22.93
N ILE A 466 -13.99 26.81 -22.11
CA ILE A 466 -13.32 25.54 -22.40
C ILE A 466 -14.28 24.39 -22.06
N LEU A 467 -14.58 23.59 -23.07
CA LEU A 467 -15.28 22.31 -22.94
C LEU A 467 -14.29 21.16 -23.11
N TYR A 468 -14.39 20.19 -22.22
CA TYR A 468 -13.70 18.91 -22.32
C TYR A 468 -14.61 17.93 -23.06
N ASP A 469 -14.19 17.52 -24.25
CA ASP A 469 -14.90 16.58 -25.12
C ASP A 469 -14.37 15.15 -24.87
N PHE A 470 -15.23 14.26 -24.38
CA PHE A 470 -14.95 12.84 -24.15
C PHE A 470 -15.71 11.93 -25.12
N SER A 471 -16.13 12.46 -26.29
CA SER A 471 -16.92 11.72 -27.27
C SER A 471 -16.25 10.40 -27.66
N ARG A 472 -14.92 10.38 -27.90
CA ARG A 472 -14.20 9.17 -28.28
C ARG A 472 -14.27 8.09 -27.19
N PHE A 473 -13.97 8.46 -25.95
CA PHE A 473 -14.07 7.58 -24.79
C PHE A 473 -15.48 6.98 -24.63
N LYS A 474 -16.52 7.82 -24.81
CA LYS A 474 -17.92 7.42 -24.68
C LYS A 474 -18.38 6.52 -25.82
N ILE A 475 -17.92 6.75 -27.04
CA ILE A 475 -18.18 5.88 -28.19
C ILE A 475 -17.63 4.48 -27.91
N ASP A 476 -16.40 4.36 -27.43
CA ASP A 476 -15.79 3.07 -27.12
C ASP A 476 -16.56 2.29 -26.05
N LEU A 477 -17.06 2.99 -25.01
CA LEU A 477 -17.88 2.36 -23.96
C LEU A 477 -19.25 1.91 -24.48
N ARG A 478 -19.91 2.70 -25.32
CA ARG A 478 -21.21 2.32 -25.92
C ARG A 478 -21.06 1.15 -26.89
N GLU A 479 -19.96 1.13 -27.64
CA GLU A 479 -19.66 0.09 -28.62
C GLU A 479 -19.45 -1.27 -27.95
N ILE A 480 -18.66 -1.32 -26.87
CA ILE A 480 -18.43 -2.57 -26.15
C ILE A 480 -19.72 -3.11 -25.50
N GLU A 481 -20.61 -2.22 -25.03
CA GLU A 481 -21.92 -2.62 -24.55
C GLU A 481 -22.81 -3.19 -25.66
N SER A 482 -22.76 -2.61 -26.86
CA SER A 482 -23.47 -3.11 -28.04
C SER A 482 -22.98 -4.52 -28.42
N LEU A 483 -21.66 -4.71 -28.50
CA LEU A 483 -21.03 -6.01 -28.76
C LEU A 483 -21.47 -7.07 -27.75
N ARG A 484 -21.52 -6.71 -26.46
CA ARG A 484 -22.03 -7.61 -25.40
C ARG A 484 -23.48 -7.98 -25.61
N LYS A 485 -24.36 -7.02 -25.95
CA LYS A 485 -25.79 -7.31 -26.16
C LYS A 485 -25.99 -8.32 -27.30
N ASN A 486 -25.22 -8.18 -28.36
CA ASN A 486 -25.29 -9.05 -29.54
C ASN A 486 -24.60 -10.41 -29.36
N ARG A 487 -23.69 -10.54 -28.38
CA ARG A 487 -23.00 -11.80 -28.11
C ARG A 487 -23.91 -12.83 -27.43
N ARG A 488 -24.00 -14.03 -28.02
CA ARG A 488 -24.67 -15.18 -27.42
C ARG A 488 -23.86 -15.69 -26.21
N PRO A 489 -24.52 -16.03 -25.09
CA PRO A 489 -23.86 -16.58 -23.91
C PRO A 489 -23.59 -18.09 -24.12
N ASP A 490 -22.71 -18.44 -25.06
CA ASP A 490 -22.30 -19.84 -25.22
C ASP A 490 -21.09 -20.15 -24.32
N ASN A 491 -21.38 -20.30 -23.02
CA ASN A 491 -20.38 -20.61 -22.01
C ASN A 491 -20.28 -22.12 -21.73
N SER A 492 -21.11 -22.93 -22.39
CA SER A 492 -21.16 -24.39 -22.18
C SER A 492 -19.99 -25.07 -22.89
N LEU A 493 -19.42 -26.09 -22.25
CA LEU A 493 -18.49 -27.00 -22.94
C LEU A 493 -19.20 -28.07 -23.76
N GLY A 494 -20.54 -28.18 -23.64
CA GLY A 494 -21.30 -29.31 -24.16
C GLY A 494 -21.06 -30.57 -23.32
N ASP A 495 -21.56 -31.70 -23.81
CA ASP A 495 -21.39 -32.99 -23.16
C ASP A 495 -19.95 -33.51 -23.35
N THR A 496 -19.38 -34.11 -22.29
CA THR A 496 -18.10 -34.80 -22.37
C THR A 496 -18.23 -36.02 -23.28
N MET A 497 -17.64 -35.96 -24.47
CA MET A 497 -17.69 -37.06 -25.44
C MET A 497 -16.68 -38.18 -25.15
N ILE A 498 -15.57 -37.85 -24.48
CA ILE A 498 -14.46 -38.77 -24.19
C ILE A 498 -13.90 -38.43 -22.81
N GLU A 499 -13.86 -39.40 -21.92
CA GLU A 499 -13.26 -39.30 -20.59
C GLU A 499 -12.08 -40.27 -20.51
N SER A 500 -10.87 -39.74 -20.29
CA SER A 500 -9.68 -40.56 -20.09
C SER A 500 -9.52 -40.80 -18.59
N ASN A 501 -9.89 -41.98 -18.13
CA ASN A 501 -9.68 -42.38 -16.74
C ASN A 501 -8.17 -42.63 -16.52
N ASN A 502 -7.61 -41.96 -15.51
CA ASN A 502 -6.29 -42.31 -15.00
C ASN A 502 -6.47 -43.48 -14.03
N GLU A 503 -6.29 -44.71 -14.51
CA GLU A 503 -5.96 -45.85 -13.64
C GLU A 503 -4.49 -45.82 -13.22
#